data_AF-A0A2H5MZJ3-F1
#
_entry.id   AF-A0A2H5MZJ3-F1
#
_cell.length_a   1.000
_cell.length_b   1.000
_cell.length_c   1.000
_cell.angle_alpha   90.00
_cell.angle_beta   90.00
_cell.angle_gamma   90.00
#
_symmetry.space_group_name_H-M   'P 1'
#
loop_
_entity.id
_entity.type
_entity.pdbx_description
1 polymer ?
#
loop_
_entity_poly.entity_id
_entity_poly.type
_entity_poly.pdbx_seq_one_letter_code
_entity_poly.pdbx_strand_id
1 'polypeptide(L)'
;YEECLLRYSNISFFSAVDTSFRLSQWNAENSPGRLFDQLVWNLMNEAVNQALSTTKMFTTVKKNYTASQTLYSLVQCTPDLSRDDCSRCLRLAISPLDGCCSIKIGGRVRYPSCNFRYELYQFYNDTSIGTLLPAVFSPPSPGSVTSSKGGKGKKATWIAIGTIIPTITLFILLGSFVWCMRRRN
;
A
#
# COMPACT_ATOMS: atom_id res chain seq x y z
N TYR A 1 6.96 1.81 1.45
CA TYR A 1 6.76 1.23 0.11
C TYR A 1 5.27 1.39 -0.19
N GLU A 2 4.88 2.54 -0.73
CA GLU A 2 3.46 2.93 -0.88
C GLU A 2 3.00 2.95 -2.35
N GLU A 3 3.93 2.75 -3.30
CA GLU A 3 3.72 3.00 -4.73
C GLU A 3 3.59 1.74 -5.60
N CYS A 4 4.16 0.60 -5.19
CA CYS A 4 4.21 -0.63 -5.98
C CYS A 4 4.03 -1.89 -5.14
N LEU A 5 3.39 -2.91 -5.73
CA LEU A 5 3.28 -4.28 -5.19
C LEU A 5 4.15 -5.23 -6.02
N LEU A 6 5.04 -5.98 -5.37
CA LEU A 6 5.78 -7.09 -5.96
C LEU A 6 5.20 -8.41 -5.45
N ARG A 7 4.84 -9.32 -6.35
CA ARG A 7 4.32 -10.64 -6.04
C ARG A 7 5.01 -11.71 -6.89
N TYR A 8 5.46 -12.78 -6.25
CA TYR A 8 5.96 -13.99 -6.90
C TYR A 8 5.41 -15.23 -6.19
N SER A 9 5.28 -16.33 -6.92
CA SER A 9 4.77 -17.60 -6.39
C SER A 9 5.26 -18.75 -7.26
N ASN A 10 5.29 -19.95 -6.69
CA ASN A 10 5.47 -21.21 -7.41
C ASN A 10 4.17 -21.69 -8.10
N ILE A 11 3.04 -21.01 -7.88
CA ILE A 11 1.74 -21.31 -8.47
C ILE A 11 1.33 -20.11 -9.35
N SER A 12 0.72 -20.37 -10.51
CA SER A 12 0.18 -19.31 -11.36
C SER A 12 -0.94 -18.55 -10.66
N PHE A 13 -0.90 -17.22 -10.70
CA PHE A 13 -1.90 -16.33 -10.12
C PHE A 13 -2.42 -15.29 -11.11
N PHE A 14 -2.01 -15.37 -12.37
CA PHE A 14 -2.45 -14.43 -13.42
C PHE A 14 -3.93 -14.64 -13.74
N SER A 15 -4.65 -13.52 -13.88
CA SER A 15 -6.08 -13.48 -14.20
C SER A 15 -6.98 -14.20 -13.20
N ALA A 16 -6.48 -14.46 -11.99
CA ALA A 16 -7.21 -15.09 -10.91
C ALA A 16 -7.38 -14.12 -9.73
N VAL A 17 -8.62 -13.95 -9.26
CA VAL A 17 -8.87 -13.16 -8.05
C VAL A 17 -8.30 -13.87 -6.84
N ASP A 18 -7.44 -13.16 -6.12
CA ASP A 18 -6.85 -13.61 -4.89
C ASP A 18 -7.09 -12.58 -3.78
N THR A 19 -7.90 -13.01 -2.81
CA THR A 19 -8.22 -12.27 -1.58
C THR A 19 -7.82 -13.05 -0.32
N SER A 20 -6.89 -14.00 -0.46
CA SER A 20 -6.45 -14.92 0.60
C SER A 20 -5.81 -14.21 1.79
N PHE A 21 -5.14 -13.08 1.53
CA PHE A 21 -4.50 -12.28 2.55
C PHE A 21 -5.03 -10.85 2.56
N ARG A 22 -5.30 -10.32 3.74
CA ARG A 22 -5.86 -8.98 3.92
C ARG A 22 -4.99 -8.16 4.86
N LEU A 23 -4.32 -7.15 4.32
CA LEU A 23 -3.68 -6.13 5.14
C LEU A 23 -4.62 -4.94 5.30
N SER A 24 -4.97 -4.62 6.54
CA SER A 24 -5.76 -3.45 6.85
C SER A 24 -4.94 -2.46 7.68
N GLN A 25 -5.03 -1.17 7.34
CA GLN A 25 -4.44 -0.08 8.10
C GLN A 25 -5.45 1.06 8.16
N TRP A 26 -5.47 1.79 9.26
CA TRP A 26 -6.40 2.89 9.45
C TRP A 26 -5.73 4.03 10.20
N ASN A 27 -6.28 5.22 10.04
CA ASN A 27 -5.86 6.38 10.78
C ASN A 27 -6.25 6.21 12.26
N ALA A 28 -5.39 6.67 13.19
CA ALA A 28 -5.69 6.61 14.61
C ALA A 28 -6.93 7.46 14.97
N GLU A 29 -7.10 8.60 14.28
CA GLU A 29 -8.19 9.53 14.47
C GLU A 29 -9.53 8.98 13.96
N ASN A 30 -10.58 9.28 14.72
CA ASN A 30 -11.94 8.87 14.40
C ASN A 30 -12.61 9.88 13.46
N SER A 31 -13.55 9.36 12.66
CA SER A 31 -14.43 10.17 11.83
C SER A 31 -15.18 11.23 12.65
N PRO A 32 -15.38 12.45 12.10
CA PRO A 32 -16.16 13.50 12.73
C PRO A 32 -17.67 13.20 12.79
N GLY A 33 -18.12 12.09 12.18
CA GLY A 33 -19.48 11.58 12.31
C GLY A 33 -20.07 11.01 11.02
N ARG A 34 -21.34 10.62 11.09
CA ARG A 34 -22.04 9.86 10.03
C ARG A 34 -21.99 10.51 8.64
N LEU A 35 -22.04 11.84 8.56
CA LEU A 35 -21.98 12.56 7.28
C LEU A 35 -20.64 12.32 6.56
N PHE A 36 -19.54 12.27 7.31
CA PHE A 36 -18.24 11.94 6.75
C PHE A 36 -18.18 10.46 6.33
N ASP A 37 -18.68 9.56 7.17
CA ASP A 37 -18.69 8.11 6.86
C ASP A 37 -19.48 7.83 5.57
N GLN A 38 -20.63 8.48 5.40
CA GLN A 38 -21.44 8.38 4.18
C GLN A 38 -20.72 8.97 2.96
N LEU A 39 -19.99 10.08 3.14
CA LEU A 39 -19.17 10.66 2.07
C LEU A 39 -18.06 9.70 1.65
N VAL A 40 -17.38 9.05 2.60
CA VAL A 40 -16.36 8.02 2.31
C VAL A 40 -16.97 6.88 1.52
N TRP A 41 -18.09 6.31 1.98
CA TRP A 41 -18.76 5.21 1.28
C TRP A 41 -19.12 5.56 -0.16
N ASN A 42 -19.71 6.74 -0.38
CA ASN A 42 -20.08 7.22 -1.71
C ASN A 42 -18.87 7.46 -2.60
N LEU A 43 -17.82 8.12 -2.07
CA LEU A 43 -16.59 8.40 -2.81
C LEU A 43 -15.87 7.11 -3.22
N MET A 44 -15.83 6.11 -2.33
CA MET A 44 -15.20 4.83 -2.62
C MET A 44 -15.96 4.04 -3.69
N ASN A 45 -17.30 4.00 -3.63
CA ASN A 45 -18.11 3.37 -4.67
C ASN A 45 -17.96 4.06 -6.03
N GLU A 46 -17.91 5.40 -6.04
CA GLU A 46 -17.62 6.18 -7.23
C GLU A 46 -16.25 5.82 -7.82
N ALA A 47 -15.21 5.75 -6.97
CA ALA A 47 -13.87 5.35 -7.39
C ALA A 47 -13.86 3.93 -7.98
N VAL A 48 -14.57 2.97 -7.39
CA VAL A 48 -14.70 1.62 -7.97
C VAL A 48 -15.30 1.68 -9.37
N ASN A 49 -16.43 2.35 -9.55
CA ASN A 49 -17.09 2.44 -10.86
C ASN A 49 -16.21 3.13 -11.92
N GLN A 50 -15.47 4.16 -11.54
CA GLN A 50 -14.54 4.83 -12.44
C GLN A 50 -13.34 3.95 -12.80
N ALA A 51 -12.72 3.26 -11.84
CA ALA A 51 -11.60 2.36 -12.12
C ALA A 51 -11.97 1.28 -13.13
N LEU A 52 -13.19 0.74 -13.02
CA LEU A 52 -13.75 -0.26 -13.94
C LEU A 52 -13.98 0.25 -15.36
N SER A 53 -13.89 1.56 -15.60
CA SER A 53 -13.96 2.16 -16.93
C SER A 53 -12.58 2.45 -17.54
N THR A 54 -11.52 2.40 -16.73
CA THR A 54 -10.14 2.61 -17.18
C THR A 54 -9.52 1.33 -17.74
N THR A 55 -8.47 1.45 -18.55
CA THR A 55 -7.66 0.29 -18.99
C THR A 55 -6.70 -0.20 -17.91
N LYS A 56 -6.26 0.69 -17.01
CA LYS A 56 -5.31 0.39 -15.94
C LYS A 56 -5.96 -0.19 -14.67
N MET A 57 -7.29 -0.28 -14.64
CA MET A 57 -8.08 -0.68 -13.46
C MET A 57 -7.67 0.09 -12.20
N PHE A 58 -7.38 1.37 -12.37
CA PHE A 58 -6.83 2.28 -11.37
C PHE A 58 -7.56 3.62 -11.49
N THR A 59 -7.95 4.21 -10.36
CA THR A 59 -8.39 5.59 -10.35
C THR A 59 -8.14 6.25 -9.01
N THR A 60 -8.18 7.57 -9.03
CA THR A 60 -8.20 8.43 -7.86
C THR A 60 -9.41 9.35 -7.95
N VAL A 61 -10.13 9.53 -6.85
CA VAL A 61 -11.23 10.50 -6.77
C VAL A 61 -11.00 11.37 -5.56
N LYS A 62 -11.40 12.63 -5.64
CA LYS A 62 -11.35 13.55 -4.49
C LYS A 62 -12.62 14.37 -4.40
N LYS A 63 -13.06 14.64 -3.17
CA LYS A 63 -14.22 15.48 -2.87
C LYS A 63 -13.94 16.39 -1.70
N ASN A 64 -14.42 17.62 -1.78
CA ASN A 64 -14.38 18.53 -0.65
C ASN A 64 -15.33 18.00 0.44
N TYR A 65 -14.80 17.85 1.66
CA TYR A 65 -15.59 17.52 2.84
C TYR A 65 -16.03 18.79 3.58
N THR A 66 -15.10 19.73 3.75
CA THR A 66 -15.36 21.08 4.26
C THR A 66 -14.70 22.12 3.35
N ALA A 67 -14.80 23.40 3.68
CA ALA A 67 -14.10 24.47 2.96
C ALA A 67 -12.56 24.32 3.00
N SER A 68 -12.02 23.62 4.00
CA SER A 68 -10.57 23.46 4.20
C SER A 68 -10.08 22.02 4.12
N GLN A 69 -10.98 21.03 4.08
CA GLN A 69 -10.63 19.61 4.04
C GLN A 69 -11.13 18.94 2.76
N THR A 70 -10.22 18.22 2.11
CA THR A 70 -10.52 17.39 0.94
C THR A 70 -10.31 15.93 1.32
N LEU A 71 -11.28 15.08 0.97
CA LEU A 71 -11.19 13.65 1.08
C LEU A 71 -10.61 13.10 -0.23
N TYR A 72 -9.50 12.36 -0.12
CA TYR A 72 -8.81 11.74 -1.23
C TYR A 72 -9.05 10.23 -1.19
N SER A 73 -9.34 9.62 -2.34
CA SER A 73 -9.45 8.17 -2.49
C SER A 73 -8.64 7.65 -3.68
N LEU A 74 -8.25 6.38 -3.57
CA LEU A 74 -7.58 5.61 -4.60
C LEU A 74 -8.08 4.17 -4.54
N VAL A 75 -8.32 3.59 -5.70
CA VAL A 75 -8.56 2.15 -5.85
C VAL A 75 -7.73 1.60 -7.01
N GLN A 76 -7.32 0.35 -6.89
CA GLN A 76 -6.53 -0.32 -7.92
C GLN A 76 -6.76 -1.82 -7.90
N CYS A 77 -6.85 -2.42 -9.09
CA CYS A 77 -6.72 -3.86 -9.30
C CYS A 77 -5.40 -4.20 -9.98
N THR A 78 -4.96 -5.45 -9.87
CA THR A 78 -3.90 -5.95 -10.75
C THR A 78 -4.40 -5.98 -12.20
N PRO A 79 -3.57 -5.56 -13.18
CA PRO A 79 -4.02 -5.31 -14.56
C PRO A 79 -4.36 -6.58 -15.35
N ASP A 80 -4.05 -7.76 -14.80
CA ASP A 80 -4.31 -9.07 -15.37
C ASP A 80 -5.74 -9.58 -15.14
N LEU A 81 -6.53 -8.89 -14.30
CA LEU A 81 -7.92 -9.27 -13.99
C LEU A 81 -8.93 -8.77 -15.03
N SER A 82 -10.04 -9.51 -15.13
CA SER A 82 -11.24 -9.03 -15.83
C SER A 82 -11.88 -7.85 -15.08
N ARG A 83 -12.73 -7.07 -15.76
CA ARG A 83 -13.49 -5.97 -15.11
C ARG A 83 -14.40 -6.51 -14.01
N ASP A 84 -15.05 -7.64 -14.23
CA ASP A 84 -15.96 -8.25 -13.24
C ASP A 84 -15.20 -8.74 -12.00
N ASP A 85 -14.04 -9.36 -12.21
CA ASP A 85 -13.16 -9.80 -11.14
C ASP A 85 -12.59 -8.64 -10.33
N CYS A 86 -12.17 -7.57 -11.02
CA CYS A 86 -11.75 -6.33 -10.39
C CYS A 86 -12.88 -5.71 -9.56
N SER A 87 -14.10 -5.66 -10.11
CA SER A 87 -15.28 -5.13 -9.44
C SER A 87 -15.57 -5.92 -8.16
N ARG A 88 -15.57 -7.25 -8.25
CA ARG A 88 -15.77 -8.15 -7.11
C ARG A 88 -14.71 -7.93 -6.04
N CYS A 89 -13.43 -7.88 -6.43
CA CYS A 89 -12.34 -7.67 -5.48
C CYS A 89 -12.45 -6.31 -4.78
N LEU A 90 -12.66 -5.22 -5.54
CA LEU A 90 -12.75 -3.88 -4.97
C LEU A 90 -13.98 -3.71 -4.08
N ARG A 91 -15.14 -4.25 -4.47
CA ARG A 91 -16.34 -4.23 -3.63
C ARG A 91 -16.14 -5.01 -2.34
N LEU A 92 -15.48 -6.16 -2.40
CA LEU A 92 -15.05 -6.89 -1.20
C LEU A 92 -14.05 -6.08 -0.38
N ALA A 93 -13.15 -5.34 -1.02
CA ALA A 93 -12.17 -4.49 -0.36
C ALA A 93 -12.78 -3.30 0.34
N ILE A 94 -13.85 -2.68 -0.17
CA ILE A 94 -14.52 -1.52 0.48
C ILE A 94 -15.69 -1.91 1.39
N SER A 95 -16.27 -3.10 1.23
CA SER A 95 -17.20 -3.72 2.19
C SER A 95 -16.75 -3.72 3.68
N PRO A 96 -15.44 -3.66 4.04
CA PRO A 96 -14.96 -3.52 5.40
C PRO A 96 -14.87 -2.09 5.93
N LEU A 97 -15.41 -1.10 5.22
CA LEU A 97 -15.69 0.21 5.80
C LEU A 97 -16.64 0.11 7.01
N ASP A 98 -17.25 -1.05 7.26
CA ASP A 98 -17.97 -1.38 8.50
C ASP A 98 -17.11 -2.05 9.58
N GLY A 99 -15.87 -2.44 9.28
CA GLY A 99 -14.96 -3.17 10.18
C GLY A 99 -13.70 -2.37 10.54
N CYS A 100 -12.55 -2.76 9.95
CA CYS A 100 -11.21 -2.22 10.26
C CYS A 100 -11.12 -0.69 10.27
N CYS A 101 -11.95 -0.09 9.44
CA CYS A 101 -11.79 1.26 8.94
C CYS A 101 -13.10 2.04 9.15
N SER A 102 -14.02 1.45 9.92
CA SER A 102 -15.26 2.07 10.34
C SER A 102 -14.98 3.23 11.26
N ILE A 103 -15.64 4.36 10.99
CA ILE A 103 -15.54 5.57 11.81
C ILE A 103 -14.09 6.07 11.89
N LYS A 104 -13.31 5.96 10.80
CA LYS A 104 -11.92 6.45 10.71
C LYS A 104 -11.78 7.50 9.62
N ILE A 105 -10.96 8.53 9.85
CA ILE A 105 -10.68 9.58 8.85
C ILE A 105 -9.80 9.10 7.69
N GLY A 106 -9.20 7.92 7.83
CA GLY A 106 -8.38 7.29 6.82
C GLY A 106 -8.36 5.77 6.99
N GLY A 107 -8.31 5.07 5.87
CA GLY A 107 -8.42 3.61 5.83
C GLY A 107 -7.82 3.02 4.57
N ARG A 108 -7.23 1.83 4.72
CA ARG A 108 -6.56 1.10 3.64
C ARG A 108 -6.81 -0.39 3.79
N VAL A 109 -7.14 -1.04 2.68
CA VAL A 109 -7.10 -2.50 2.58
C VAL A 109 -6.31 -2.90 1.35
N ARG A 110 -5.41 -3.88 1.50
CA ARG A 110 -4.68 -4.52 0.42
C ARG A 110 -4.95 -6.01 0.42
N TYR A 111 -5.58 -6.46 -0.65
CA TYR A 111 -5.57 -7.86 -1.09
C TYR A 111 -4.46 -8.04 -2.13
N PRO A 112 -4.02 -9.28 -2.40
CA PRO A 112 -3.09 -9.57 -3.49
C PRO A 112 -3.57 -9.07 -4.86
N SER A 113 -4.89 -9.10 -5.10
CA SER A 113 -5.49 -8.72 -6.39
C SER A 113 -6.02 -7.29 -6.48
N CYS A 114 -6.26 -6.61 -5.36
CA CYS A 114 -6.76 -5.24 -5.38
C CYS A 114 -6.51 -4.51 -4.07
N ASN A 115 -6.58 -3.18 -4.11
CA ASN A 115 -6.44 -2.36 -2.92
C ASN A 115 -7.28 -1.09 -2.99
N PHE A 116 -7.52 -0.51 -1.82
CA PHE A 116 -8.06 0.83 -1.68
C PHE A 116 -7.30 1.62 -0.61
N ARG A 117 -7.36 2.94 -0.74
CA ARG A 117 -6.97 3.90 0.32
C ARG A 117 -7.86 5.13 0.25
N TYR A 118 -8.25 5.64 1.41
CA TYR A 118 -8.75 7.01 1.56
C TYR A 118 -8.08 7.71 2.73
N GLU A 119 -7.90 9.02 2.62
CA GLU A 119 -7.31 9.88 3.65
C GLU A 119 -7.82 11.33 3.48
N LEU A 120 -7.73 12.13 4.55
CA LEU A 120 -7.99 13.59 4.51
C LEU A 120 -6.78 14.43 4.05
N TYR A 121 -5.65 13.79 3.73
CA TYR A 121 -4.48 14.41 3.13
C TYR A 121 -4.17 13.76 1.79
N GLN A 122 -3.56 14.51 0.88
CA GLN A 122 -3.17 13.99 -0.42
C GLN A 122 -2.02 12.99 -0.27
N PHE A 123 -2.16 11.81 -0.88
CA PHE A 123 -1.17 10.73 -0.82
C PHE A 123 -0.76 10.20 -2.20
N TYR A 124 -1.19 10.87 -3.26
CA TYR A 124 -0.83 10.59 -4.65
C TYR A 124 -0.55 11.91 -5.37
N ASN A 125 0.31 11.85 -6.40
CA ASN A 125 0.60 13.01 -7.23
C ASN A 125 -0.41 13.12 -8.38
N ASP A 126 -1.09 14.26 -8.50
CA ASP A 126 -2.05 14.50 -9.59
C ASP A 126 -1.35 14.49 -10.98
N THR A 127 -0.05 14.86 -11.04
CA THR A 127 0.72 15.01 -12.29
C THR A 127 1.13 13.68 -12.95
N SER A 128 1.24 12.59 -12.18
CA SER A 128 1.66 11.28 -12.72
C SER A 128 0.53 10.53 -13.42
N ILE A 129 -0.73 10.93 -13.20
CA ILE A 129 -1.92 10.27 -13.75
C ILE A 129 -2.21 10.74 -15.19
N GLY A 130 -1.83 11.98 -15.55
CA GLY A 130 -2.06 12.56 -16.88
C GLY A 130 -0.97 12.33 -17.94
N THR A 131 0.23 11.85 -17.55
CA THR A 131 1.41 11.89 -18.45
C THR A 131 1.78 10.56 -19.10
N LEU A 132 1.08 9.46 -18.79
CA LEU A 132 1.37 8.17 -19.42
C LEU A 132 0.57 8.01 -20.72
N LEU A 133 0.92 8.82 -21.73
CA LEU A 133 0.73 8.44 -23.14
C LEU A 133 1.25 6.99 -23.33
N PRO A 134 0.63 6.21 -24.23
CA PRO A 134 1.04 4.82 -24.41
C PRO A 134 2.52 4.82 -24.78
N ALA A 135 3.36 4.28 -23.91
CA ALA A 135 4.73 3.97 -24.26
C ALA A 135 4.64 2.97 -25.42
N VAL A 136 4.88 3.46 -26.64
CA VAL A 136 5.02 2.63 -27.83
C VAL A 136 6.29 1.82 -27.60
N PHE A 137 6.15 0.65 -26.99
CA PHE A 137 7.21 -0.34 -26.91
C PHE A 137 7.43 -0.87 -28.33
N SER A 138 8.35 -0.23 -29.06
CA SER A 138 8.88 -0.80 -30.28
C SER A 138 9.71 -2.04 -29.90
N PRO A 139 9.52 -3.19 -30.57
CA PRO A 139 10.26 -4.41 -30.26
C PRO A 139 11.76 -4.20 -30.53
N PRO A 140 12.67 -4.69 -29.67
CA PRO A 140 14.10 -4.53 -29.90
C PRO A 140 14.54 -5.39 -31.09
N SER A 141 15.09 -4.73 -32.11
CA SER A 141 15.80 -5.39 -33.21
C SER A 141 17.11 -6.00 -32.69
N PRO A 142 17.50 -7.22 -33.14
CA PRO A 142 18.64 -7.93 -32.58
C PRO A 142 19.94 -7.44 -33.20
N GLY A 143 20.87 -6.91 -32.40
CA GLY A 143 22.24 -6.72 -32.87
C GLY A 143 23.18 -5.90 -32.00
N SER A 144 24.28 -6.59 -31.62
CA SER A 144 25.61 -6.08 -31.26
C SER A 144 25.90 -5.75 -29.79
N VAL A 145 26.60 -6.70 -29.18
CA VAL A 145 27.35 -6.62 -27.93
C VAL A 145 28.50 -5.64 -28.14
N THR A 146 28.59 -4.58 -27.32
CA THR A 146 29.87 -3.87 -27.13
C THR A 146 30.11 -3.66 -25.64
N SER A 147 31.17 -4.29 -25.17
CA SER A 147 31.71 -4.22 -23.82
C SER A 147 32.23 -2.80 -23.53
N SER A 148 31.84 -2.23 -22.40
CA SER A 148 32.44 -1.02 -21.85
C SER A 148 32.65 -1.15 -20.34
N LYS A 149 33.85 -0.74 -19.94
CA LYS A 149 34.58 -1.05 -18.71
C LYS A 149 33.96 -0.47 -17.45
N GLY A 150 34.06 -1.25 -16.38
CA GLY A 150 33.62 -0.92 -15.03
C GLY A 150 34.27 0.32 -14.42
N GLY A 151 33.42 1.15 -13.82
CA GLY A 151 33.79 2.22 -12.89
C GLY A 151 33.76 1.72 -11.44
N LYS A 152 34.85 1.97 -10.71
CA LYS A 152 35.15 1.53 -9.34
C LYS A 152 34.12 2.07 -8.32
N GLY A 153 33.43 1.17 -7.63
CA GLY A 153 32.71 1.47 -6.40
C GLY A 153 33.67 1.73 -5.24
N LYS A 154 33.47 2.86 -4.53
CA LYS A 154 34.19 3.20 -3.30
C LYS A 154 33.80 2.22 -2.20
N LYS A 155 34.78 1.59 -1.56
CA LYS A 155 34.59 0.69 -0.42
C LYS A 155 34.12 1.48 0.80
N ALA A 156 32.90 1.22 1.26
CA ALA A 156 32.44 1.68 2.56
C ALA A 156 33.00 0.75 3.64
N THR A 157 33.77 1.35 4.54
CA THR A 157 34.49 0.71 5.65
C THR A 157 33.51 0.07 6.63
N TRP A 158 33.59 -1.25 6.79
CA TRP A 158 32.88 -2.03 7.80
C TRP A 158 33.52 -1.76 9.16
N ILE A 159 32.83 -1.05 10.06
CA ILE A 159 33.27 -0.82 11.44
C ILE A 159 32.26 -1.42 12.42
N ALA A 160 32.72 -2.50 13.08
CA ALA A 160 32.36 -3.01 14.41
C ALA A 160 30.92 -3.46 14.74
N ILE A 161 30.59 -4.73 14.42
CA ILE A 161 29.47 -5.49 15.05
C ILE A 161 29.97 -6.30 16.29
N GLY A 162 31.12 -5.94 16.85
CA GLY A 162 31.74 -6.69 17.96
C GLY A 162 31.33 -6.29 19.38
N THR A 163 30.69 -5.12 19.58
CA THR A 163 30.52 -4.53 20.93
C THR A 163 29.07 -4.46 21.43
N ILE A 164 28.08 -4.64 20.56
CA ILE A 164 26.65 -4.51 20.92
C ILE A 164 26.13 -5.79 21.62
N ILE A 165 26.66 -6.95 21.23
CA ILE A 165 26.20 -8.25 21.74
C ILE A 165 26.51 -8.44 23.25
N PRO A 166 27.73 -8.14 23.77
CA PRO A 166 28.02 -8.32 25.19
C PRO A 166 27.35 -7.28 26.11
N THR A 167 26.94 -6.12 25.59
CA THR A 167 26.27 -5.10 26.42
C THR A 167 24.80 -5.44 26.65
N ILE A 168 24.08 -5.92 25.63
CA ILE A 168 22.66 -6.28 25.74
C ILE A 168 22.45 -7.46 26.70
N THR A 169 23.33 -8.46 26.68
CA THR A 169 23.22 -9.63 27.58
C THR A 169 23.38 -9.24 29.05
N LEU A 170 24.30 -8.31 29.37
CA LEU A 170 24.51 -7.84 30.75
C LEU A 170 23.28 -7.09 31.30
N PHE A 171 22.65 -6.23 30.50
CA PHE A 171 21.46 -5.49 30.93
C PHE A 171 20.25 -6.40 31.21
N ILE A 172 20.07 -7.45 30.39
CA ILE A 172 19.00 -8.43 30.60
C ILE A 172 19.24 -9.23 31.90
N LEU A 173 20.47 -9.64 32.17
CA LEU A 173 20.82 -10.36 33.40
C LEU A 173 20.64 -9.50 34.66
N LEU A 174 21.07 -8.24 34.64
CA LEU A 174 20.86 -7.33 35.77
C LEU A 174 19.37 -7.02 35.99
N GLY A 175 18.61 -6.79 34.92
CA GLY A 175 17.17 -6.52 35.00
C GLY A 175 16.39 -7.70 35.58
N SER A 176 16.68 -8.92 35.11
CA SER A 176 16.07 -10.15 35.64
C SER A 176 16.46 -10.42 37.09
N PHE A 177 17.71 -10.18 37.49
CA PHE A 177 18.16 -10.34 38.87
C PHE A 177 17.44 -9.38 39.82
N VAL A 178 17.34 -8.10 39.46
CA VAL A 178 16.60 -7.08 40.24
C VAL A 178 15.11 -7.43 40.33
N TRP A 179 14.52 -7.91 39.24
CA TRP A 179 13.12 -8.35 39.24
C TRP A 179 12.89 -9.55 40.17
N CYS A 180 13.78 -10.55 40.13
CA CYS A 180 13.72 -11.70 41.03
C CYS A 180 13.86 -11.29 42.50
N MET A 181 14.77 -10.36 42.81
CA MET A 181 14.95 -9.82 44.16
C MET A 181 13.70 -9.07 44.64
N ARG A 182 13.09 -8.24 43.78
CA ARG A 182 11.83 -7.55 44.07
C ARG A 182 10.63 -8.45 44.27
N ARG A 183 10.66 -9.67 43.72
CA ARG A 183 9.59 -10.66 43.87
C ARG A 183 9.76 -11.51 45.13
N ARG A 184 10.95 -11.48 45.74
CA ARG A 184 11.33 -12.29 46.90
C ARG A 184 11.28 -11.51 48.22
N ASN A 185 11.34 -10.18 48.17
CA ASN A 185 10.92 -9.28 49.25
C ASN A 185 9.42 -8.99 49.14
#